data_AF-A0A147EJ81-F1
#
_entry.id   AF-A0A147EJ81-F1
#
_cell.length_a   1.000
_cell.length_b   1.000
_cell.length_c   1.000
_cell.angle_alpha   90.00
_cell.angle_beta   90.00
_cell.angle_gamma   90.00
#
_symmetry.space_group_name_H-M   'P 1'
#
loop_
_entity.id
_entity.type
_entity.pdbx_description
1 polymer ?
#
loop_
_entity_poly.entity_id
_entity_poly.type
_entity_poly.pdbx_seq_one_letter_code
_entity_poly.pdbx_strand_id
1 'polypeptide(L)' 'RGAIASIRAVNVDSVVRTLLGRGLVAEAGHDPETGAILYGTSDALLGYLGIGDISELPPISPLLEEPTEGFDE' A
#
# COMPACT_ATOMS: atom_id res chain seq x y z
N ARG A 1 6.28 0.20 -6.04
CA ARG A 1 7.29 -0.12 -4.99
C ARG A 1 8.04 1.12 -4.50
N GLY A 2 8.51 2.00 -5.40
CA GLY A 2 9.22 3.25 -5.04
C GLY A 2 8.47 4.10 -4.02
N ALA A 3 7.17 4.37 -4.25
CA ALA A 3 6.33 5.11 -3.30
C ALA A 3 6.20 4.43 -1.90
N ILE A 4 6.22 3.10 -1.85
CA ILE A 4 6.19 2.37 -0.56
C ILE A 4 7.54 2.53 0.14
N ALA A 5 8.65 2.47 -0.61
CA ALA A 5 10.00 2.63 -0.08
C ALA A 5 10.26 4.05 0.43
N SER A 6 9.75 5.08 -0.25
CA SER A 6 9.90 6.48 0.20
C SER A 6 9.22 6.71 1.55
N ILE A 7 8.00 6.19 1.75
CA ILE A 7 7.28 6.25 3.03
C ILE A 7 8.02 5.45 4.12
N ARG A 8 8.53 4.26 3.77
CA ARG A 8 9.19 3.36 4.74
C ARG A 8 10.65 3.72 5.03
N ALA A 9 11.26 4.60 4.23
CA ALA A 9 12.68 4.96 4.24
C ALA A 9 13.66 3.77 4.17
N VAL A 10 13.21 2.61 3.68
CA VAL A 10 14.00 1.37 3.57
C VAL A 10 13.62 0.58 2.32
N ASN A 11 14.46 -0.37 1.90
CA ASN A 11 14.13 -1.28 0.80
C ASN A 11 12.94 -2.19 1.17
N VAL A 12 11.97 -2.30 0.26
CA VAL A 12 10.69 -3.02 0.47
C VAL A 12 10.53 -4.25 -0.42
N ASP A 13 11.50 -4.59 -1.27
CA ASP A 13 11.32 -5.62 -2.30
C ASP A 13 10.99 -7.02 -1.76
N SER A 14 11.64 -7.42 -0.68
CA SER A 14 11.40 -8.72 -0.03
C SER A 14 10.01 -8.78 0.61
N VAL A 15 9.57 -7.68 1.21
CA VAL A 15 8.24 -7.56 1.85
C VAL A 15 7.15 -7.63 0.79
N VAL A 16 7.25 -6.82 -0.27
CA VAL A 16 6.27 -6.83 -1.37
C VAL A 16 6.21 -8.21 -2.03
N ARG A 17 7.35 -8.86 -2.29
CA ARG A 17 7.39 -10.24 -2.82
C ARG A 17 6.70 -11.23 -1.89
N THR A 18 6.88 -11.11 -0.58
CA THR A 18 6.25 -11.99 0.41
C THR A 18 4.74 -11.78 0.46
N LEU A 19 4.28 -10.53 0.43
CA LEU A 19 2.85 -10.22 0.43
C LEU A 19 2.16 -10.72 -0.84
N LEU A 20 2.79 -10.55 -2.01
CA LEU A 20 2.32 -11.12 -3.28
C LEU A 20 2.29 -12.65 -3.24
N GLY A 21 3.37 -13.29 -2.77
CA GLY A 21 3.45 -14.74 -2.68
C GLY A 21 2.43 -15.37 -1.71
N ARG A 22 1.94 -14.58 -0.75
CA ARG A 22 0.84 -14.97 0.16
C ARG A 22 -0.54 -14.54 -0.34
N GLY A 23 -0.62 -13.87 -1.48
CA GLY A 23 -1.87 -13.33 -2.02
C GLY A 23 -2.52 -12.25 -1.17
N LEU A 24 -1.78 -11.59 -0.26
CA LEU A 24 -2.32 -10.53 0.61
C LEU A 24 -2.44 -9.19 -0.12
N VAL A 25 -1.61 -8.98 -1.14
CA VAL A 25 -1.72 -7.84 -2.07
C VAL A 25 -1.73 -8.38 -3.50
N ALA A 26 -2.26 -7.59 -4.43
CA ALA A 26 -2.31 -7.91 -5.85
C ALA A 26 -1.85 -6.72 -6.70
N GLU A 27 -1.47 -6.99 -7.95
CA GLU A 27 -1.25 -5.93 -8.94
C GLU A 27 -2.60 -5.34 -9.33
N ALA A 28 -2.75 -4.03 -9.12
CA ALA A 28 -3.98 -3.29 -9.37
C ALA A 28 -3.93 -2.49 -10.69
N GLY A 29 -2.81 -2.57 -11.42
CA GLY A 29 -2.60 -1.87 -12.67
C GLY A 29 -1.20 -1.27 -12.75
N HIS A 30 -1.04 -0.35 -13.68
CA HIS A 30 0.18 0.41 -13.90
C HIS A 30 -0.12 1.89 -13.88
N ASP A 31 0.79 2.65 -13.30
CA ASP A 31 0.81 4.09 -13.42
C ASP A 31 1.04 4.47 -14.90
N PRO A 32 0.17 5.31 -15.50
CA PRO A 32 0.21 5.58 -16.94
C PRO A 32 1.40 6.45 -17.36
N GLU A 33 2.02 7.19 -16.44
CA GLU A 33 3.12 8.11 -16.74
C GLU A 33 4.49 7.44 -16.54
N THR A 34 4.63 6.72 -15.44
CA THR A 34 5.89 6.11 -15.00
C THR A 34 6.00 4.63 -15.36
N GLY A 35 4.88 3.98 -15.72
CA GLY A 35 4.80 2.53 -15.92
C GLY A 35 4.94 1.71 -14.64
N ALA A 36 4.94 2.34 -13.47
CA ALA A 36 5.13 1.66 -12.20
C ALA A 36 3.94 0.74 -11.86
N ILE A 37 4.22 -0.47 -11.38
CA ILE A 37 3.17 -1.38 -10.87
C ILE A 37 2.52 -0.77 -9.63
N LEU A 38 1.20 -0.66 -9.67
CA LEU A 38 0.35 -0.30 -8.54
C LEU A 38 -0.07 -1.56 -7.81
N TYR A 39 0.00 -1.54 -6.48
CA TYR A 39 -0.41 -2.66 -5.63
C TYR A 39 -1.66 -2.28 -4.84
N GLY A 40 -2.61 -3.21 -4.78
CA GLY A 40 -3.84 -3.08 -4.00
C GLY A 40 -3.97 -4.18 -2.95
N THR A 41 -4.86 -3.95 -1.99
CA THR A 41 -5.30 -4.98 -1.04
C THR A 41 -6.09 -6.06 -1.76
N SER A 42 -6.08 -7.27 -1.21
CA SER A 42 -6.86 -8.42 -1.69
C SER A 42 -7.98 -8.77 -0.72
N ASP A 43 -8.95 -9.55 -1.20
CA ASP A 43 -10.00 -10.13 -0.35
C ASP A 43 -9.39 -11.03 0.74
N ALA A 44 -8.28 -11.72 0.45
CA ALA A 44 -7.58 -12.53 1.43
C ALA A 44 -7.10 -11.68 2.61
N LEU A 45 -6.54 -10.50 2.35
CA LEU A 45 -6.13 -9.57 3.40
C LEU A 45 -7.33 -9.08 4.23
N LEU A 46 -8.45 -8.73 3.60
CA LEU A 46 -9.67 -8.33 4.31
C LEU A 46 -10.16 -9.46 5.22
N GLY A 47 -10.16 -10.70 4.74
CA GLY A 47 -10.46 -11.89 5.54
C GLY A 47 -9.53 -12.09 6.74
N TYR A 48 -8.22 -11.85 6.59
CA TYR A 48 -7.27 -11.89 7.71
C TYR A 48 -7.50 -10.77 8.73
N LEU A 49 -7.96 -9.61 8.29
CA LEU A 49 -8.30 -8.47 9.14
C LEU A 49 -9.69 -8.60 9.79
N GLY A 50 -10.52 -9.53 9.31
CA GLY A 50 -11.88 -9.76 9.81
C GLY A 50 -12.88 -8.68 9.39
N ILE A 51 -12.63 -7.99 8.27
CA ILE A 51 -13.49 -6.93 7.73
C ILE A 51 -14.02 -7.32 6.35
N GLY A 52 -15.19 -6.79 5.98
CA GLY A 52 -15.82 -7.05 4.68
C GLY A 52 -15.40 -6.05 3.58
N ASP A 53 -15.04 -4.83 3.98
CA ASP A 53 -14.67 -3.76 3.07
C ASP A 53 -13.54 -2.88 3.63
N ILE A 54 -12.76 -2.24 2.75
CA ILE A 54 -11.65 -1.36 3.13
C ILE A 54 -12.12 -0.14 3.95
N SER A 55 -13.36 0.29 3.78
CA SER A 55 -13.97 1.40 4.52
C SER A 55 -14.20 1.10 6.00
N GLU A 56 -14.15 -0.17 6.41
CA GLU A 56 -14.23 -0.58 7.81
C GLU A 56 -12.92 -0.40 8.56
N LEU A 57 -11.81 -0.07 7.87
CA LEU A 57 -10.56 0.23 8.53
C LEU A 57 -10.72 1.45 9.46
N PRO A 58 -10.13 1.42 10.67
CA PRO A 58 -10.15 2.57 11.55
C PRO A 58 -9.51 3.77 10.85
N PRO A 59 -10.04 4.98 11.06
CA PRO A 59 -9.47 6.19 10.48
C PRO A 59 -8.03 6.34 10.95
N ILE A 60 -7.17 6.70 10.02
CA ILE A 60 -5.74 6.85 10.26
C ILE A 60 -5.42 8.14 11.07
N SER A 61 -6.33 9.12 11.15
CA SER A 61 -6.17 10.33 11.97
C SER A 61 -6.78 10.13 13.36
N PRO A 62 -6.02 10.29 14.48
CA PRO A 62 -4.99 11.30 14.75
C PRO A 62 -3.51 10.81 14.69
N LEU A 63 -3.21 9.69 14.02
CA LEU A 63 -1.87 9.08 14.01
C LEU A 63 -0.97 9.56 12.86
N LEU A 64 -1.46 10.43 11.98
CA LEU A 64 -0.62 11.08 10.97
C LEU A 64 -0.13 12.41 11.52
N GLU A 65 1.19 12.60 11.44
CA GLU A 65 1.76 13.95 11.42
C GLU A 65 1.15 14.71 10.23
N GLU A 66 0.96 16.03 10.36
CA GLU A 66 0.47 16.83 9.24
C GLU A 66 1.35 16.59 8.01
N PRO A 67 0.77 16.52 6.80
CA PRO A 67 1.54 16.24 5.60
C PRO A 67 2.70 17.23 5.51
N THR A 68 3.93 16.72 5.55
CA THR A 68 5.12 17.52 5.31
C THR A 68 5.02 18.06 3.89
N GLU A 69 5.03 19.38 3.75
CA GLU A 69 5.00 20.10 2.47
C GLU A 69 6.09 19.53 1.55
N GLY A 70 5.69 18.72 0.57
CA GLY A 70 6.64 18.08 -0.36
C GLY A 70 6.00 17.17 -1.41
N PHE A 71 4.68 17.25 -1.60
CA PHE A 71 3.96 16.49 -2.63
C PHE A 71 3.71 17.29 -3.92
N ASP A 72 4.37 18.44 -4.08
CA ASP A 72 4.36 19.26 -5.29
C ASP A 72 5.80 19.40 -5.85
N GLU A 73 6.37 18.33 -6.42
CA GLU A 73 7.44 18.41 -7.44
C GLU A 73 7.33 17.27 -8.46
#